data_AF-A0A3D3JXT5-F1
#
_entry.id   AF-A0A3D3JXT5-F1
#
_cell.length_a   1.000
_cell.length_b   1.000
_cell.length_c   1.000
_cell.angle_alpha   90.00
_cell.angle_beta   90.00
_cell.angle_gamma   90.00
#
_symmetry.space_group_name_H-M   'P 1'
#
loop_
_entity.id
_entity.type
_entity.pdbx_description
1 polymer ?
#
loop_
_entity_poly.entity_id
_entity_poly.type
_entity_poly.pdbx_seq_one_letter_code
_entity_poly.pdbx_strand_id
1 'polypeptide(L)'
;FNSEKNSVELKVVLEKAMSEHFIYDAYLFIKTEKEVKEIFDKNPFETSTDHHIYAFVGIEEVEKTLLEEFQKAEKSEDEKGEIVRKTFYWQVKKGNTLNSNFGKTLGKKSLKDKMTSRNINTFEKILKKF
;
A
#
# COMPACT_ATOMS: atom_id res chain seq x y z
N PHE A 1 7.20 -9.66 -14.50
CA PHE A 1 8.52 -9.78 -15.17
C PHE A 1 9.37 -10.73 -14.34
N ASN A 2 10.43 -11.30 -14.91
CA ASN A 2 11.40 -12.11 -14.18
C ASN A 2 12.79 -11.48 -14.28
N SER A 3 13.62 -11.62 -13.26
CA SER A 3 14.99 -11.09 -13.21
C SER A 3 15.82 -11.84 -12.18
N GLU A 4 17.09 -12.06 -12.48
CA GLU A 4 18.08 -12.64 -11.54
C GLU A 4 18.62 -11.61 -10.55
N LYS A 5 18.51 -10.32 -10.85
CA LYS A 5 18.89 -9.23 -9.94
C LYS A 5 17.98 -9.19 -8.71
N ASN A 6 18.55 -8.88 -7.55
CA ASN A 6 17.77 -8.65 -6.33
C ASN A 6 16.94 -7.34 -6.41
N SER A 7 16.02 -7.16 -5.47
CA SER A 7 15.09 -6.03 -5.44
C SER A 7 15.78 -4.68 -5.27
N VAL A 8 16.93 -4.60 -4.57
CA VAL A 8 17.68 -3.36 -4.35
C VAL A 8 18.28 -2.88 -5.68
N GLU A 9 18.95 -3.78 -6.40
CA GLU A 9 19.52 -3.46 -7.71
C GLU A 9 18.43 -3.13 -8.74
N LEU A 10 17.34 -3.90 -8.76
CA LEU A 10 16.21 -3.65 -9.66
C LEU A 10 15.57 -2.29 -9.42
N LYS A 11 15.44 -1.88 -8.15
CA LYS A 11 14.84 -0.60 -7.82
C LYS A 11 15.60 0.55 -8.48
N VAL A 12 16.92 0.58 -8.34
CA VAL A 12 17.77 1.62 -8.95
C VAL A 12 17.62 1.66 -10.47
N VAL A 13 17.68 0.48 -11.12
CA VAL A 13 17.59 0.40 -12.59
C VAL A 13 16.22 0.84 -13.10
N LEU A 14 15.15 0.36 -12.46
CA LEU A 14 13.79 0.61 -12.90
C LEU A 14 13.33 2.03 -12.59
N GLU A 15 13.68 2.59 -11.42
CA GLU A 15 13.32 3.97 -11.09
C GLU A 15 13.98 4.95 -12.06
N LYS A 16 15.26 4.74 -12.39
CA LYS A 16 15.96 5.54 -13.40
C LYS A 16 15.26 5.45 -14.76
N ALA A 17 15.04 4.24 -15.27
CA ALA A 17 14.43 4.04 -16.58
C ALA A 17 13.01 4.62 -16.67
N MET A 18 12.20 4.43 -15.64
CA MET A 18 10.85 4.99 -15.57
C MET A 18 10.87 6.51 -15.50
N SER A 19 11.78 7.09 -14.72
CA SER A 19 11.86 8.54 -14.56
C SER A 19 12.30 9.23 -15.85
N GLU A 20 13.29 8.68 -16.56
CA GLU A 20 13.75 9.18 -17.85
C GLU A 20 12.67 9.07 -18.92
N HIS A 21 11.93 7.95 -18.95
CA HIS A 21 10.91 7.70 -19.97
C HIS A 21 9.64 8.54 -19.77
N PHE A 22 9.15 8.64 -18.53
CA PHE A 22 7.87 9.30 -18.23
C PHE A 22 8.02 10.74 -17.72
N ILE A 23 9.25 11.24 -17.56
CA ILE A 23 9.55 12.63 -17.19
C ILE A 23 8.93 13.01 -15.83
N TYR A 24 9.06 12.11 -14.84
CA TYR A 24 8.70 12.36 -13.44
C TYR A 24 9.55 11.52 -12.50
N ASP A 25 9.67 11.90 -11.23
CA ASP A 25 10.39 11.10 -10.23
C ASP A 25 9.62 9.80 -9.91
N ALA A 26 10.09 8.67 -10.43
CA ALA A 26 9.48 7.37 -10.20
C ALA A 26 9.97 6.74 -8.90
N TYR A 27 9.03 6.40 -8.02
CA TYR A 27 9.27 5.65 -6.79
C TYR A 27 8.63 4.27 -6.89
N LEU A 28 9.45 3.23 -6.79
CA LEU A 28 9.04 1.84 -6.97
C LEU A 28 9.15 1.04 -5.67
N PHE A 29 8.16 0.18 -5.48
CA PHE A 29 8.12 -0.82 -4.43
C PHE A 29 8.07 -2.20 -5.07
N ILE A 30 9.19 -2.90 -5.02
CA ILE A 30 9.35 -4.20 -5.68
C ILE A 30 9.05 -5.29 -4.66
N LYS A 31 8.10 -6.17 -5.00
CA LYS A 31 7.70 -7.33 -4.20
C LYS A 31 7.73 -8.58 -5.06
N THR A 32 8.21 -9.67 -4.47
CA THR A 32 8.12 -11.01 -5.04
C THR A 32 6.67 -11.50 -5.01
N GLU A 33 6.33 -12.49 -5.84
CA GLU A 33 5.02 -13.14 -5.82
C GLU A 33 4.66 -13.65 -4.41
N LYS A 34 5.62 -14.28 -3.72
CA LYS A 34 5.44 -14.77 -2.36
C LYS A 34 5.08 -13.66 -1.38
N GLU A 35 5.75 -12.50 -1.46
CA GLU A 35 5.42 -11.35 -0.60
C GLU A 35 4.04 -10.77 -0.93
N VAL A 36 3.66 -10.68 -2.21
CA VAL A 36 2.32 -10.25 -2.63
C VAL A 36 1.26 -11.20 -2.07
N LYS A 37 1.51 -12.51 -2.13
CA LYS A 37 0.60 -13.53 -1.58
C LYS A 37 0.49 -13.40 -0.07
N GLU A 38 1.59 -13.19 0.63
CA GLU A 38 1.58 -13.00 2.08
C GLU A 38 0.79 -11.76 2.50
N ILE A 39 0.93 -10.63 1.79
CA ILE A 39 0.12 -9.43 2.04
C ILE A 39 -1.37 -9.71 1.80
N PHE A 40 -1.71 -10.46 0.75
CA PHE A 40 -3.09 -10.80 0.46
C PHE A 40 -3.70 -11.72 1.54
N ASP A 41 -3.02 -12.82 1.87
CA ASP A 41 -3.50 -13.83 2.81
C ASP A 41 -3.57 -13.33 4.27
N LYS A 42 -2.84 -12.26 4.61
CA LYS A 42 -2.74 -11.72 5.98
C LYS A 42 -3.60 -10.50 6.23
N ASN A 43 -4.48 -10.16 5.30
CA ASN A 43 -5.53 -9.19 5.54
C ASN A 43 -6.36 -9.57 6.79
N PRO A 44 -6.42 -8.72 7.84
CA PRO A 44 -7.15 -9.02 9.07
C PRO A 44 -8.66 -8.76 8.97
N PHE A 45 -9.13 -8.14 7.90
CA PHE A 45 -10.52 -7.69 7.77
C PHE A 45 -11.34 -8.57 6.83
N GLU A 46 -12.60 -8.77 7.18
CA GLU A 46 -13.55 -9.47 6.31
C GLU A 46 -13.92 -8.60 5.11
N THR A 47 -13.82 -9.16 3.91
CA THR A 47 -14.19 -8.46 2.68
C THR A 47 -15.70 -8.31 2.59
N SER A 48 -16.19 -7.11 2.29
CA SER A 48 -17.62 -6.83 2.08
C SER A 48 -17.85 -5.91 0.88
N THR A 49 -19.09 -5.79 0.41
CA THR A 49 -19.46 -4.89 -0.69
C THR A 49 -19.42 -3.42 -0.29
N ASP A 50 -19.55 -3.15 1.01
CA ASP A 50 -19.74 -1.81 1.56
C ASP A 50 -18.42 -1.15 1.99
N HIS A 51 -17.33 -1.93 2.06
CA HIS A 51 -16.03 -1.47 2.51
C HIS A 51 -14.95 -1.67 1.45
N HIS A 52 -14.00 -0.75 1.44
CA HIS A 52 -12.70 -0.97 0.84
C HIS A 52 -11.70 -1.37 1.90
N ILE A 53 -10.85 -2.33 1.56
CA ILE A 53 -9.67 -2.70 2.34
C ILE A 53 -8.45 -2.34 1.52
N TYR A 54 -7.56 -1.55 2.10
CA TYR A 54 -6.29 -1.17 1.52
C TYR A 54 -5.15 -1.83 2.29
N ALA A 55 -4.17 -2.36 1.58
CA ALA A 55 -2.87 -2.71 2.13
C ALA A 55 -1.82 -1.69 1.65
N PHE A 56 -0.90 -1.34 2.55
CA PHE A 56 0.13 -0.34 2.30
C PHE A 56 1.50 -1.01 2.15
N VAL A 57 2.16 -0.76 1.04
CA VAL A 57 3.52 -1.24 0.75
C VAL A 57 4.43 -0.03 0.70
N GLY A 58 5.54 -0.06 1.43
CA GLY A 58 6.46 1.08 1.43
C GLY A 58 7.85 0.75 1.95
N ILE A 59 8.56 1.80 2.35
CA ILE A 59 9.84 1.70 3.04
C ILE A 59 9.68 1.09 4.43
N GLU A 60 10.78 0.69 5.05
CA GLU A 60 10.76 0.13 6.40
C GLU A 60 10.13 1.11 7.42
N GLU A 61 9.39 0.58 8.39
CA GLU A 61 8.71 1.31 9.47
C GLU A 61 7.56 2.24 9.03
N VAL A 62 7.23 2.30 7.74
CA VAL A 62 6.12 3.14 7.26
C VAL A 62 4.79 2.70 7.84
N GLU A 63 4.61 1.41 8.13
CA GLU A 63 3.41 0.86 8.74
C GLU A 63 3.13 1.45 10.12
N LYS A 64 4.19 1.74 10.90
CA LYS A 64 4.07 2.36 12.23
C LYS A 64 3.67 3.81 12.12
N THR A 65 4.31 4.53 11.18
CA THR A 65 3.94 5.93 10.87
C THR A 65 2.47 6.02 10.46
N LEU A 66 2.00 5.10 9.59
CA LEU A 66 0.61 5.08 9.15
C LEU A 66 -0.36 4.74 10.28
N LEU A 67 -0.02 3.78 11.14
CA LEU A 67 -0.83 3.47 12.32
C LEU A 67 -0.93 4.66 13.28
N GLU A 68 0.17 5.37 13.53
CA GLU A 68 0.16 6.59 14.35
C GLU A 68 -0.73 7.69 13.75
N GLU A 69 -0.63 7.93 12.44
CA GLU A 69 -1.49 8.88 11.74
C GLU A 69 -2.97 8.46 11.79
N PHE A 70 -3.24 7.16 11.68
CA PHE A 70 -4.59 6.59 11.83
C PHE A 70 -5.12 6.78 13.25
N GLN A 71 -4.29 6.56 14.27
CA GLN A 71 -4.67 6.75 15.67
C GLN A 71 -4.97 8.21 16.00
N LYS A 72 -4.24 9.16 15.40
CA LYS A 72 -4.48 10.61 15.55
C LYS A 72 -5.72 11.11 14.81
N ALA A 73 -6.09 10.44 13.72
CA ALA A 73 -7.27 10.81 12.94
C ALA A 73 -8.57 10.49 13.70
N GLU A 74 -9.57 11.36 13.56
CA GLU A 74 -10.95 11.03 13.94
C GLU A 74 -11.49 10.00 12.93
N LYS A 75 -12.00 8.87 13.46
CA LYS A 75 -12.43 7.72 12.66
C LYS A 75 -13.89 7.90 12.25
N SER A 76 -14.17 7.57 10.99
CA SER A 76 -15.53 7.36 10.53
C SER A 76 -16.11 6.04 11.07
N GLU A 77 -17.42 5.88 10.96
CA GLU A 77 -18.11 4.64 11.29
C GLU A 77 -17.48 3.44 10.55
N ASP A 78 -17.26 2.35 11.27
CA ASP A 78 -16.66 1.09 10.78
C ASP A 78 -15.26 1.21 10.15
N GLU A 79 -14.56 2.32 10.38
CA GLU A 79 -13.19 2.53 9.94
C GLU A 79 -12.20 1.82 10.89
N LYS A 80 -11.36 0.93 10.33
CA LYS A 80 -10.42 0.10 11.11
C LYS A 80 -9.03 0.18 10.51
N GLY A 81 -8.01 0.10 11.36
CA GLY A 81 -6.60 0.11 10.95
C GLY A 81 -5.79 -0.82 11.84
N GLU A 82 -4.99 -1.69 11.23
CA GLU A 82 -4.21 -2.70 11.94
C GLU A 82 -2.90 -3.01 11.21
N ILE A 83 -1.83 -3.29 11.96
CA ILE A 83 -0.58 -3.80 11.40
C ILE A 83 -0.55 -5.31 11.55
N VAL A 84 -0.37 -6.02 10.42
CA VAL A 84 -0.08 -7.45 10.40
C VAL A 84 1.19 -7.67 9.59
N ARG A 85 2.20 -8.32 10.17
CA ARG A 85 3.49 -8.66 9.53
C ARG A 85 4.12 -7.47 8.76
N LYS A 86 4.35 -6.35 9.46
CA LYS A 86 4.91 -5.11 8.89
C LYS A 86 4.08 -4.47 7.76
N THR A 87 2.84 -4.89 7.57
CA THR A 87 1.91 -4.28 6.60
C THR A 87 0.79 -3.61 7.37
N PHE A 88 0.57 -2.33 7.12
CA PHE A 88 -0.61 -1.64 7.62
C PHE A 88 -1.79 -1.91 6.68
N TYR A 89 -2.90 -2.37 7.25
CA TYR A 89 -4.18 -2.55 6.58
C TYR A 89 -5.16 -1.51 7.08
N TRP A 90 -5.98 -1.00 6.18
CA TRP A 90 -7.00 -0.01 6.49
C TRP A 90 -8.32 -0.38 5.82
N GLN A 91 -9.37 -0.52 6.63
CA GLN A 91 -10.75 -0.67 6.19
C GLN A 91 -11.46 0.67 6.30
N VAL A 92 -12.17 1.05 5.24
CA VAL A 92 -12.99 2.25 5.20
C VAL A 92 -14.25 2.02 4.36
N LYS A 93 -15.36 2.67 4.73
CA LYS A 93 -16.59 2.63 3.94
C LYS A 93 -16.34 3.10 2.51
N LYS A 94 -16.93 2.38 1.55
CA LYS A 94 -16.81 2.69 0.13
C LYS A 94 -17.36 4.10 -0.14
N GLY A 95 -16.63 4.85 -0.97
CA GLY A 95 -16.92 6.26 -1.24
C GLY A 95 -16.38 7.24 -0.20
N ASN A 96 -15.93 6.76 0.97
CA ASN A 96 -15.39 7.63 2.03
C ASN A 96 -13.85 7.71 2.06
N THR A 97 -13.14 7.00 1.16
CA THR A 97 -11.67 6.92 1.17
C THR A 97 -10.98 8.29 1.14
N LEU A 98 -11.44 9.24 0.32
CA LEU A 98 -10.82 10.57 0.23
C LEU A 98 -11.37 11.57 1.26
N ASN A 99 -12.53 11.26 1.85
CA ASN A 99 -13.23 12.15 2.77
C ASN A 99 -12.90 11.83 4.23
N SER A 100 -12.45 10.61 4.54
CA SER A 100 -12.00 10.24 5.89
C SER A 100 -10.78 11.07 6.30
N ASN A 101 -10.67 11.36 7.60
CA ASN A 101 -9.56 12.17 8.13
C ASN A 101 -8.23 11.47 7.91
N PHE A 102 -8.18 10.15 8.06
CA PHE A 102 -6.99 9.37 7.72
C PHE A 102 -6.70 9.40 6.21
N GLY A 103 -7.70 9.22 5.35
CA GLY A 103 -7.53 9.30 3.90
C GLY A 103 -6.86 10.58 3.43
N LYS A 104 -7.16 11.72 4.06
CA LYS A 104 -6.51 13.01 3.79
C LYS A 104 -5.03 13.03 4.18
N THR A 105 -4.61 12.30 5.23
CA THR A 105 -3.19 12.26 5.64
C THR A 105 -2.32 11.54 4.61
N LEU A 106 -2.89 10.60 3.86
CA LEU A 106 -2.17 9.84 2.84
C LEU A 106 -1.65 10.72 1.69
N GLY A 107 -2.26 11.88 1.46
CA GLY A 107 -1.83 12.87 0.46
C GLY A 107 -0.67 13.77 0.91
N LYS A 108 -0.18 13.65 2.15
CA LYS A 108 0.94 14.46 2.66
C LYS A 108 2.20 14.23 1.82
N LYS A 109 2.89 15.32 1.47
CA LYS A 109 4.16 15.27 0.71
C LYS A 109 5.20 14.36 1.38
N SER A 110 5.21 14.29 2.71
CA SER A 110 6.11 13.44 3.50
C SER A 110 5.89 11.95 3.37
N LEU A 111 4.76 11.51 2.79
CA LEU A 111 4.41 10.10 2.57
C LEU A 111 4.43 9.70 1.08
N LYS A 112 4.45 10.68 0.17
CA LYS A 112 4.24 10.48 -1.28
C LYS A 112 5.23 9.49 -1.91
N ASP A 113 6.48 9.53 -1.48
CA ASP A 113 7.59 8.70 -1.97
C ASP A 113 7.90 7.50 -1.06
N LYS A 114 7.21 7.38 0.08
CA LYS A 114 7.51 6.39 1.12
C LYS A 114 6.61 5.17 1.06
N MET A 115 5.44 5.29 0.46
CA MET A 115 4.49 4.18 0.36
C MET A 115 3.61 4.26 -0.89
N THR A 116 2.96 3.14 -1.16
CA THR A 116 1.86 3.01 -2.09
C THR A 116 0.74 2.24 -1.40
N SER A 117 -0.50 2.72 -1.54
CA SER A 117 -1.68 2.01 -1.07
C SER A 117 -2.38 1.34 -2.24
N ARG A 118 -2.83 0.11 -2.05
CA ARG A 118 -3.62 -0.62 -3.05
C ARG A 118 -4.77 -1.34 -2.38
N ASN A 119 -5.92 -1.33 -3.04
CA ASN A 119 -7.07 -2.11 -2.59
C ASN A 119 -6.73 -3.61 -2.63
N ILE A 120 -7.22 -4.40 -1.69
CA ILE A 120 -6.93 -5.83 -1.59
C ILE A 120 -7.34 -6.61 -2.86
N ASN A 121 -8.38 -6.16 -3.57
CA ASN A 121 -8.80 -6.70 -4.86
C ASN A 121 -7.72 -6.52 -5.95
N THR A 122 -6.84 -5.52 -5.80
CA THR A 122 -5.69 -5.36 -6.70
C THR A 122 -4.64 -6.45 -6.46
N PHE A 123 -4.38 -6.82 -5.20
CA PHE A 123 -3.48 -7.93 -4.88
C PHE A 123 -4.03 -9.25 -5.43
N GLU A 124 -5.33 -9.50 -5.26
CA GLU A 124 -6.00 -10.67 -5.84
C GLU A 124 -5.81 -10.73 -7.37
N LYS A 125 -6.01 -9.61 -8.07
CA LYS A 125 -5.81 -9.53 -9.52
C LYS A 125 -4.37 -9.76 -9.93
N ILE A 126 -3.40 -9.25 -9.17
CA ILE A 126 -1.97 -9.48 -9.42
C ILE A 126 -1.64 -10.96 -9.27
N LEU A 127 -2.14 -11.61 -8.22
CA LEU A 127 -1.89 -13.05 -7.98
C LEU A 127 -2.47 -13.94 -9.07
N LYS A 128 -3.55 -13.54 -9.74
CA LYS A 128 -4.13 -14.24 -10.90
C LYS A 128 -3.31 -14.08 -12.20
N LYS A 129 -2.20 -13.33 -12.19
CA LYS A 129 -1.33 -13.11 -13.36
C LYS A 129 -0.05 -13.95 -13.35
N PHE A 130 0.23 -14.61 -12.23
CA PHE A 130 1.24 -15.65 -12.13
C PHE A 130 0.57 -17.00 -12.39
#